data_AF-A0A2V8ERS9-F1
#
_entry.id   AF-A0A2V8ERS9-F1
#
_cell.length_a   1.000
_cell.length_b   1.000
_cell.length_c   1.000
_cell.angle_alpha   90.00
_cell.angle_beta   90.00
_cell.angle_gamma   90.00
#
_symmetry.space_group_name_H-M   'P 1'
#
loop_
_entity.id
_entity.type
_entity.pdbx_description
1 polymer ?
#
loop_
_entity_poly.entity_id
_entity_poly.type
_entity_poly.pdbx_seq_one_letter_code
_entity_poly.pdbx_strand_id
1 'polypeptide(L)' 'LTFPEAPVVESELINRPADPPWGVGEPSAAVVPSAISNAVFDATGMRMRTVPFTPERFKAAAKAQS' A
#
# COMPACT_ATOMS: atom_id res chain seq x y z
N LEU A 1 5.90 -13.12 -2.61
CA LEU A 1 5.36 -13.16 -1.25
C LEU A 1 4.83 -14.56 -1.00
N THR A 2 5.41 -15.26 -0.03
CA THR A 2 4.90 -16.50 0.55
C THR A 2 4.13 -16.16 1.84
N PHE A 3 3.34 -17.10 2.37
CA PHE A 3 2.54 -16.84 3.58
C PHE A 3 3.35 -16.31 4.79
N PRO A 4 4.58 -16.81 5.08
CA PRO A 4 5.38 -16.28 6.18
C PRO A 4 5.88 -14.84 5.98
N GLU A 5 5.94 -14.36 4.74
CA GLU A 5 6.41 -13.01 4.43
C GLU A 5 5.29 -11.97 4.51
N ALA A 6 4.02 -12.41 4.62
CA ALA A 6 2.90 -11.49 4.75
C ALA A 6 2.98 -10.72 6.07
N PRO A 7 2.72 -9.40 6.07
CA PRO A 7 2.70 -8.62 7.29
C PRO A 7 1.48 -8.99 8.12
N VAL A 8 1.49 -8.57 9.39
CA VAL A 8 0.27 -8.55 10.22
C VAL A 8 -0.76 -7.65 9.54
N VAL A 9 -1.98 -8.16 9.38
CA VAL A 9 -3.12 -7.40 8.83
C VAL A 9 -4.16 -7.26 9.93
N GLU A 10 -4.40 -6.03 10.35
CA GLU A 10 -5.47 -5.67 11.28
C GLU A 10 -6.65 -5.10 10.47
N SER A 11 -7.87 -5.50 10.83
CA SER A 11 -9.08 -5.04 10.17
C SER A 11 -10.11 -4.59 11.20
N GLU A 12 -10.77 -3.47 10.90
CA GLU A 12 -11.86 -2.95 11.70
C GLU A 12 -13.11 -2.80 10.82
N LEU A 13 -14.25 -3.25 11.33
CA LEU A 13 -15.54 -3.06 10.68
C LEU A 13 -16.22 -1.81 11.24
N ILE A 14 -16.39 -0.80 10.39
CA ILE A 14 -17.21 0.36 10.75
C ILE A 14 -18.69 -0.02 10.65
N ASN A 15 -19.33 -0.20 11.80
CA ASN A 15 -20.71 -0.67 11.89
C ASN A 15 -21.73 0.43 11.53
N ARG A 16 -22.33 0.34 10.34
CA ARG A 16 -23.39 1.25 9.86
C ARG A 16 -24.64 0.48 9.42
N PRO A 17 -25.47 0.00 10.37
CA PRO A 17 -26.57 -0.91 10.06
C PRO A 17 -27.78 -0.24 9.38
N ALA A 18 -27.87 1.09 9.42
CA ALA A 18 -28.93 1.85 8.77
C ALA A 18 -28.66 2.13 7.27
N ASP A 19 -27.40 1.96 6.83
CA ASP A 19 -27.00 2.19 5.45
C ASP A 19 -27.15 0.90 4.61
N PRO A 20 -27.41 1.01 3.29
CA PRO A 20 -27.37 -0.15 2.41
C PRO A 20 -25.99 -0.85 2.43
N PRO A 21 -25.93 -2.18 2.32
CA PRO A 21 -24.66 -2.90 2.26
C PRO A 21 -23.92 -2.64 0.94
N TRP A 22 -22.61 -2.49 1.02
CA TRP A 22 -21.73 -2.29 -0.14
C TRP A 22 -20.67 -3.39 -0.24
N GLY A 23 -20.21 -3.65 -1.46
CA GLY A 23 -19.06 -4.53 -1.71
C GLY A 23 -17.76 -3.91 -1.21
N VAL A 24 -16.92 -4.73 -0.55
CA VAL A 24 -15.66 -4.27 0.07
C VAL A 24 -14.40 -4.88 -0.56
N GLY A 25 -14.56 -5.90 -1.41
CA GLY A 25 -13.44 -6.66 -1.99
C GLY A 25 -12.49 -5.78 -2.81
N GLU A 26 -12.99 -5.15 -3.87
CA GLU A 26 -12.17 -4.27 -4.74
C GLU A 26 -11.70 -2.99 -4.02
N PRO A 27 -12.55 -2.26 -3.28
CA PRO A 27 -12.12 -1.03 -2.59
C PRO A 27 -10.99 -1.25 -1.58
N SER A 28 -11.02 -2.37 -0.85
CA SER A 28 -9.98 -2.67 0.15
C SER A 28 -8.63 -2.93 -0.49
N ALA A 29 -8.59 -3.63 -1.62
CA ALA A 29 -7.35 -3.93 -2.33
C ALA A 29 -6.79 -2.70 -3.07
N ALA A 30 -7.65 -1.83 -3.61
CA ALA A 30 -7.26 -0.69 -4.42
C ALA A 30 -6.36 0.32 -3.69
N VAL A 31 -6.53 0.47 -2.37
CA VAL A 31 -5.79 1.46 -1.57
C VAL A 31 -4.41 0.98 -1.09
N VAL A 32 -4.17 -0.34 -1.09
CA VAL A 32 -2.94 -0.93 -0.53
C VAL A 32 -1.66 -0.43 -1.21
N PRO A 33 -1.54 -0.39 -2.56
CA PRO A 33 -0.32 0.10 -3.20
C PRO A 33 0.00 1.56 -2.87
N SER A 34 -1.04 2.40 -2.75
CA SER A 34 -0.91 3.82 -2.39
C SER A 34 -0.45 4.00 -0.94
N ALA A 35 -0.99 3.20 -0.01
CA ALA A 35 -0.55 3.20 1.39
C ALA A 35 0.94 2.80 1.50
N ILE A 36 1.37 1.76 0.79
CA ILE A 36 2.77 1.33 0.77
C ILE A 36 3.68 2.42 0.14
N SER A 37 3.27 3.06 -0.96
CA SER A 37 4.03 4.16 -1.56
C SER A 37 4.22 5.33 -0.58
N ASN A 38 3.17 5.67 0.18
CA ASN A 38 3.25 6.71 1.20
C ASN A 38 4.18 6.31 2.35
N ALA A 39 4.15 5.05 2.80
CA ALA A 39 5.06 4.55 3.84
C ALA A 39 6.54 4.60 3.40
N VAL A 40 6.83 4.29 2.12
CA VAL A 40 8.19 4.46 1.57
C VAL A 40 8.61 5.92 1.59
N PHE A 41 7.72 6.84 1.21
CA PHE A 41 8.01 8.27 1.22
C PHE A 41 8.26 8.78 2.64
N ASP A 42 7.44 8.38 3.60
CA ASP A 42 7.61 8.74 5.01
C ASP A 42 8.97 8.27 5.56
N ALA A 43 9.36 7.04 5.24
CA ALA A 43 10.61 6.45 5.73
C ALA A 43 11.89 7.00 5.05
N THR A 44 11.78 7.55 3.83
CA THR A 44 12.98 7.82 2.99
C THR A 44 13.01 9.19 2.32
N GLY A 45 11.90 9.93 2.31
CA GLY A 45 11.70 11.11 1.47
C GLY A 45 11.48 10.80 -0.03
N MET A 46 11.56 9.52 -0.43
CA MET A 46 11.51 9.15 -1.84
C MET A 46 10.11 8.80 -2.32
N ARG A 47 9.71 9.36 -3.49
CA ARG A 47 8.36 9.14 -4.03
C ARG A 47 8.37 8.08 -5.14
N MET A 48 8.01 6.85 -4.80
CA MET A 48 7.83 5.77 -5.78
C MET A 48 6.47 5.86 -6.47
N ARG A 49 6.47 6.05 -7.80
CA ARG A 49 5.25 6.24 -8.62
C ARG A 49 4.87 5.05 -9.50
N THR A 50 5.70 4.01 -9.56
CA THR A 50 5.51 2.89 -10.49
C THR A 50 5.63 1.56 -9.77
N VAL A 51 4.56 0.77 -9.81
CA VAL A 51 4.51 -0.61 -9.28
C VAL A 51 4.97 -1.64 -10.32
N PRO A 52 5.53 -2.79 -9.92
CA PRO A 52 5.87 -3.17 -8.54
C PRO A 52 7.06 -2.36 -7.98
N PHE A 53 7.12 -2.22 -6.65
CA PHE A 53 8.20 -1.53 -5.93
C PHE A 53 9.41 -2.46 -5.72
N THR A 54 10.14 -2.73 -6.79
CA THR A 54 11.32 -3.61 -6.74
C THR A 54 12.57 -2.88 -6.23
N PRO A 55 13.59 -3.60 -5.71
CA PRO A 55 14.84 -3.00 -5.29
C PRO A 55 15.54 -2.18 -6.39
N GLU A 56 15.46 -2.60 -7.66
CA GLU A 56 16.06 -1.91 -8.80
C GLU A 56 15.40 -0.55 -9.02
N ARG A 57 14.06 -0.51 -8.97
CA ARG A 57 13.28 0.72 -9.11
C ARG A 57 13.46 1.65 -7.93
N PHE A 58 13.61 1.10 -6.73
CA PHE A 58 13.94 1.87 -5.53
C PHE A 58 15.31 2.56 -5.68
N LYS A 59 16.34 1.81 -6.09
CA LYS A 59 17.69 2.37 -6.35
C LYS A 59 17.66 3.42 -7.47
N ALA A 60 16.87 3.20 -8.51
CA ALA A 60 16.70 4.17 -9.59
C ALA A 60 16.02 5.46 -9.11
N ALA A 61 14.96 5.35 -8.30
CA ALA A 61 14.29 6.49 -7.68
C ALA A 61 15.24 7.28 -6.75
N ALA A 62 16.10 6.58 -5.98
CA ALA A 62 17.09 7.21 -5.12
C ALA A 62 18.11 8.05 -5.91
N LYS A 63 18.63 7.50 -7.03
CA LYS A 63 19.57 8.24 -7.90
C LYS A 63 18.93 9.43 -8.62
N ALA A 64 17.63 9.39 -8.85
CA ALA A 64 16.92 10.49 -9.52
C ALA A 64 16.59 11.67 -8.58
N GLN A 65 16.73 11.47 -7.26
CA GLN A 65 16.48 12.52 -6.25
C GLN A 65 17.75 13.18 -5.70
N SER A 66 18.94 12.64 -6.02
CA SER A 66 20.25 13.21 -5.69
C SER A 66 20.71 14.26 -6.68
#